data_AF-A0A5B1QZC7-F1
#
_entry.id   AF-A0A5B1QZC7-F1
#
_cell.length_a   1.000
_cell.length_b   1.000
_cell.length_c   1.000
_cell.angle_alpha   90.00
_cell.angle_beta   90.00
_cell.angle_gamma   90.00
#
_symmetry.space_group_name_H-M   'P 1'
#
loop_
_entity.id
_entity.type
_entity.pdbx_description
1 polymer ?
#
loop_
_entity_poly.entity_id
_entity_poly.type
_entity_poly.pdbx_seq_one_letter_code
_entity_poly.pdbx_strand_id
1 'polypeptide(L)'
;MACVNSTTDIWLVYHQASRTCKPATAQLVELELHKYAVMDLEDLLDHVFQQGYVDAKHRPVSWWEQHDGVKLKAGHAVQELLNIGAGRTPETALRLVIADIPTALWLSYVYVHTPRAHVATQRIRLDVPHLKVDRLAHITNHVFAQGYLPANYRSLVHWKGICGKQIDENAKVEDLLSWGEGVSEEKALRLVIDH
;
A
#
# COMPACT_ATOMS: atom_id res chain seq x y z
N MET A 1 -20.22 15.30 -40.70
CA MET A 1 -19.19 14.30 -40.32
C MET A 1 -18.08 15.04 -39.61
N ALA A 2 -18.07 15.01 -38.28
CA ALA A 2 -16.98 15.49 -37.44
C ALA A 2 -17.02 14.61 -36.19
N CYS A 3 -16.16 13.59 -36.16
CA CYS A 3 -15.92 12.82 -34.95
C CYS A 3 -15.23 13.76 -33.97
N VAL A 4 -15.98 14.27 -32.99
CA VAL A 4 -15.37 14.91 -31.83
C VAL A 4 -14.69 13.76 -31.08
N ASN A 5 -13.38 13.61 -31.28
CA ASN A 5 -12.54 12.82 -30.39
C ASN A 5 -12.51 13.58 -29.07
N SER A 6 -13.52 13.34 -28.22
CA SER A 6 -13.64 13.92 -26.89
C SER A 6 -12.60 13.28 -25.95
N THR A 7 -11.30 13.54 -26.15
CA THR A 7 -10.27 13.17 -25.17
C THR A 7 -10.76 13.60 -23.79
N THR A 8 -11.00 12.62 -22.93
CA THR A 8 -11.57 12.87 -21.62
C THR A 8 -10.42 12.81 -20.64
N ASP A 9 -10.03 14.00 -20.21
CA ASP A 9 -8.87 14.21 -19.37
C ASP A 9 -9.31 14.33 -17.91
N ILE A 10 -8.45 13.88 -16.99
CA ILE A 10 -8.66 14.04 -15.55
C ILE A 10 -7.47 14.76 -14.91
N TRP A 11 -7.78 15.72 -14.05
CA TRP A 11 -6.76 16.42 -13.26
C TRP A 11 -6.45 15.64 -12.00
N LEU A 12 -5.17 15.32 -11.82
CA LEU A 12 -4.63 14.65 -10.65
C LEU A 12 -3.58 15.51 -9.96
N VAL A 13 -3.45 15.36 -8.65
CA VAL A 13 -2.37 15.96 -7.87
C VAL A 13 -1.71 14.85 -7.05
N TYR A 14 -0.38 14.78 -7.12
CA TYR A 14 0.39 13.78 -6.37
C TYR A 14 0.89 14.37 -5.05
N HIS A 15 0.44 13.80 -3.94
CA HIS A 15 0.83 14.24 -2.60
C HIS A 15 1.64 13.16 -1.90
N GLN A 16 2.84 13.50 -1.44
CA GLN A 16 3.47 12.73 -0.37
C GLN A 16 2.83 13.13 0.97
N ALA A 17 2.45 12.15 1.80
CA ALA A 17 1.75 12.41 3.05
C ALA A 17 2.51 13.40 3.97
N SER A 18 3.85 13.29 4.02
CA SER A 18 4.78 14.15 4.76
C SER A 18 4.90 15.57 4.21
N ARG A 19 4.40 15.80 2.98
CA ARG A 19 4.51 17.06 2.25
C ARG A 19 3.14 17.62 1.83
N THR A 20 2.05 17.14 2.43
CA THR A 20 0.67 17.62 2.18
C THR A 20 0.50 19.13 2.37
N CYS A 21 1.38 19.78 3.16
CA CYS A 21 1.40 21.23 3.37
C CYS A 21 2.15 22.02 2.28
N LYS A 22 2.78 21.35 1.31
CA LYS A 22 3.54 22.00 0.22
C LYS A 22 2.67 22.07 -1.04
N PRO A 23 2.81 23.13 -1.86
CA PRO A 23 2.10 23.21 -3.13
C PRO A 23 2.49 22.03 -4.01
N ALA A 24 1.49 21.29 -4.47
CA ALA A 24 1.64 20.21 -5.43
C ALA A 24 1.07 20.66 -6.78
N THR A 25 1.74 20.29 -7.86
CA THR A 25 1.32 20.66 -9.21
C THR A 25 0.24 19.68 -9.68
N ALA A 26 -0.90 20.22 -10.12
CA ALA A 26 -1.91 19.43 -10.78
C ALA A 26 -1.41 19.03 -12.18
N GLN A 27 -1.50 17.75 -12.49
CA GLN A 27 -1.17 17.18 -13.79
C GLN A 27 -2.45 16.73 -14.47
N LEU A 28 -2.60 17.10 -15.73
CA LEU A 28 -3.63 16.56 -16.59
C LEU A 28 -3.20 15.18 -17.09
N VAL A 29 -4.01 14.17 -16.82
CA VAL A 29 -3.80 12.81 -17.33
C VAL A 29 -4.82 12.56 -18.43
N GLU A 30 -4.31 12.39 -19.63
CA GLU A 30 -5.09 11.92 -20.78
C GLU A 30 -5.38 10.43 -20.59
N LEU A 31 -6.65 10.10 -20.69
CA LEU A 31 -7.12 8.72 -20.64
C LEU A 31 -7.66 8.36 -22.03
N GLU A 32 -7.80 7.06 -22.35
CA GLU A 32 -8.33 6.63 -23.64
C GLU A 32 -9.84 6.37 -23.60
N LEU A 33 -10.62 7.12 -24.41
CA LEU A 33 -12.11 7.30 -24.49
C LEU A 33 -13.01 6.06 -24.22
N HIS A 34 -12.50 4.85 -24.37
CA HIS A 34 -13.27 3.61 -24.30
C HIS A 34 -13.18 2.88 -22.96
N LYS A 35 -12.34 3.33 -22.01
CA LYS A 35 -12.10 2.62 -20.73
C LYS A 35 -12.95 3.15 -19.54
N TYR A 36 -13.34 4.43 -19.50
CA TYR A 36 -13.99 5.11 -18.34
C TYR A 36 -15.38 4.64 -17.95
N ALA A 37 -16.20 4.20 -18.90
CA ALA A 37 -17.59 3.85 -18.59
C ALA A 37 -17.66 2.73 -17.53
N VAL A 38 -16.56 1.99 -17.38
CA VAL A 38 -16.37 0.90 -16.43
C VAL A 38 -15.12 1.06 -15.56
N MET A 39 -14.36 2.16 -15.69
CA MET A 39 -13.11 2.36 -14.95
C MET A 39 -13.40 2.84 -13.53
N ASP A 40 -12.83 2.15 -12.55
CA ASP A 40 -12.82 2.61 -11.16
C ASP A 40 -11.49 3.30 -10.80
N LEU A 41 -11.37 3.73 -9.55
CA LEU A 41 -10.15 4.37 -9.08
C LEU A 41 -8.97 3.40 -8.93
N GLU A 42 -9.20 2.09 -8.82
CA GLU A 42 -8.13 1.08 -8.79
C GLU A 42 -7.52 0.91 -10.18
N ASP A 43 -8.35 0.87 -11.23
CA ASP A 43 -7.89 0.85 -12.62
C ASP A 43 -7.11 2.13 -12.99
N LEU A 44 -7.61 3.30 -12.56
CA LEU A 44 -6.91 4.58 -12.74
C LEU A 44 -5.57 4.58 -12.00
N LEU A 45 -5.52 4.00 -10.80
CA LEU A 45 -4.30 3.87 -10.03
C LEU A 45 -3.28 3.03 -10.79
N ASP A 46 -3.68 1.86 -11.29
CA ASP A 46 -2.81 1.00 -12.10
C ASP A 46 -2.32 1.71 -13.36
N HIS A 47 -3.18 2.46 -14.05
CA HIS A 47 -2.78 3.27 -15.20
C HIS A 47 -1.68 4.28 -14.83
N VAL A 48 -1.83 5.01 -13.72
CA VAL A 48 -0.85 6.01 -13.27
C VAL A 48 0.53 5.39 -13.04
N PHE A 49 0.59 4.21 -12.43
CA PHE A 49 1.85 3.51 -12.19
C PHE A 49 2.41 2.86 -13.46
N GLN A 50 1.57 2.32 -14.33
CA GLN A 50 2.00 1.76 -15.63
C GLN A 50 2.64 2.82 -16.54
N GLN A 51 2.11 4.04 -16.53
CA GLN A 51 2.68 5.16 -17.29
C GLN A 51 3.96 5.75 -16.65
N GLY A 52 4.31 5.32 -15.43
CA GLY A 52 5.51 5.78 -14.74
C GLY A 52 5.42 7.20 -14.16
N TYR A 53 4.21 7.75 -14.00
CA TYR A 53 4.02 9.06 -13.35
C TYR A 53 4.42 9.02 -11.87
N VAL A 54 4.27 7.87 -11.23
CA VAL A 54 4.72 7.58 -9.86
C VAL A 54 5.53 6.28 -9.88
N ASP A 55 6.61 6.24 -9.09
CA ASP A 55 7.45 5.03 -8.94
C ASP A 55 6.59 3.86 -8.42
N ALA A 56 6.61 2.72 -9.13
CA ALA A 56 5.83 1.52 -8.86
C ALA A 56 5.92 1.02 -7.41
N LYS A 57 7.04 1.28 -6.71
CA LYS A 57 7.20 0.92 -5.30
C LYS A 57 6.18 1.59 -4.37
N HIS A 58 5.59 2.71 -4.80
CA HIS A 58 4.60 3.46 -4.02
C HIS A 58 3.17 2.96 -4.20
N ARG A 59 2.92 2.07 -5.16
CA ARG A 59 1.59 1.49 -5.41
C ARG A 59 0.89 0.95 -4.16
N PRO A 60 1.52 0.13 -3.29
CA PRO A 60 0.84 -0.44 -2.12
C PRO A 60 0.57 0.59 -1.00
N VAL A 61 1.18 1.78 -1.08
CA VAL A 61 1.08 2.82 -0.05
C VAL A 61 0.33 4.05 -0.53
N SER A 62 -0.36 3.93 -1.67
CA SER A 62 -1.10 5.04 -2.27
C SER A 62 -2.62 4.87 -2.10
N TRP A 63 -3.32 5.98 -1.93
CA TRP A 63 -4.79 6.03 -1.93
C TRP A 63 -5.30 7.32 -2.54
N TRP A 64 -6.58 7.33 -2.90
CA TRP A 64 -7.24 8.48 -3.49
C TRP A 64 -7.96 9.32 -2.45
N GLU A 65 -7.88 10.64 -2.61
CA GLU A 65 -8.67 11.63 -1.91
C GLU A 65 -9.29 12.61 -2.90
N GLN A 66 -10.41 13.23 -2.51
CA GLN A 66 -10.92 14.41 -3.20
C GLN A 66 -10.04 15.63 -2.91
N HIS A 67 -10.28 16.71 -3.67
CA HIS A 67 -9.60 18.00 -3.48
C HIS A 67 -9.78 18.60 -2.08
N ASP A 68 -10.82 18.22 -1.33
CA ASP A 68 -11.07 18.64 0.05
C ASP A 68 -10.42 17.72 1.10
N GLY A 69 -9.75 16.64 0.67
CA GLY A 69 -9.10 15.65 1.53
C GLY A 69 -9.98 14.48 1.95
N VAL A 70 -11.23 14.39 1.46
CA VAL A 70 -12.08 13.23 1.75
C VAL A 70 -11.54 11.98 1.05
N LYS A 71 -11.24 10.95 1.82
CA LYS A 71 -10.74 9.66 1.30
C LYS A 71 -11.78 8.93 0.45
N LEU A 72 -11.36 8.51 -0.74
CA LEU A 72 -12.17 7.80 -1.72
C LEU A 72 -11.92 6.29 -1.63
N LYS A 73 -12.95 5.51 -1.98
CA LYS A 73 -12.86 4.05 -2.09
C LYS A 73 -12.29 3.67 -3.47
N ALA A 74 -11.44 2.65 -3.52
CA ALA A 74 -10.84 2.16 -4.76
C ALA A 74 -11.87 1.79 -5.84
N GLY A 75 -12.98 1.12 -5.46
CA GLY A 75 -14.04 0.75 -6.40
C GLY A 75 -15.00 1.87 -6.80
N HIS A 76 -14.71 3.15 -6.52
CA HIS A 76 -15.57 4.26 -6.93
C HIS A 76 -15.39 4.50 -8.44
N ALA A 77 -16.48 4.54 -9.19
CA ALA A 77 -16.43 4.79 -10.62
C ALA A 77 -15.90 6.21 -10.91
N VAL A 78 -14.92 6.32 -11.81
CA VAL A 78 -14.32 7.61 -12.17
C VAL A 78 -15.36 8.55 -12.80
N GLN A 79 -16.29 8.00 -13.58
CA GLN A 79 -17.35 8.78 -14.21
C GLN A 79 -18.28 9.45 -13.17
N GLU A 80 -18.57 8.79 -12.05
CA GLU A 80 -19.41 9.36 -10.98
C GLU A 80 -18.74 10.57 -10.34
N LEU A 81 -17.42 10.49 -10.12
CA LEU A 81 -16.61 11.58 -9.59
C LEU A 81 -16.55 12.77 -10.57
N LEU A 82 -16.38 12.48 -11.87
CA LEU A 82 -16.40 13.51 -12.92
C LEU A 82 -17.77 14.17 -13.07
N ASN A 83 -18.86 13.45 -12.80
CA ASN A 83 -20.23 13.98 -12.85
C ASN A 83 -20.51 14.97 -11.71
N ILE A 84 -19.88 14.78 -10.55
CA ILE A 84 -19.95 15.72 -9.41
C ILE A 84 -18.88 16.83 -9.45
N GLY A 85 -18.07 16.88 -10.52
CA GLY A 85 -17.09 17.94 -10.75
C GLY A 85 -15.67 17.68 -10.21
N ALA A 86 -15.44 16.55 -9.55
CA ALA A 86 -14.10 16.17 -9.07
C ALA A 86 -13.21 15.74 -10.25
N GLY A 87 -11.97 16.24 -10.30
CA GLY A 87 -10.99 15.94 -11.36
C GLY A 87 -11.21 16.69 -12.68
N ARG A 88 -12.19 17.61 -12.76
CA ARG A 88 -12.50 18.36 -14.00
C ARG A 88 -11.59 19.55 -14.25
N THR A 89 -11.00 20.09 -13.19
CA THR A 89 -10.16 21.30 -13.23
C THR A 89 -8.94 21.10 -12.33
N PRO A 90 -7.88 21.90 -12.51
CA PRO A 90 -6.74 21.90 -11.59
C PRO A 90 -7.17 22.10 -10.12
N GLU A 91 -8.17 22.94 -9.88
CA GLU A 91 -8.67 23.29 -8.54
C GLU A 91 -9.47 22.15 -7.90
N THR A 92 -10.14 21.34 -8.72
CA THR A 92 -10.93 20.18 -8.27
C THR A 92 -10.20 18.86 -8.45
N ALA A 93 -8.90 18.88 -8.75
CA ALA A 93 -8.10 17.71 -9.04
C ALA A 93 -8.18 16.64 -7.94
N LEU A 94 -8.25 15.37 -8.35
CA LEU A 94 -8.18 14.25 -7.40
C LEU A 94 -6.76 14.14 -6.86
N ARG A 95 -6.64 13.83 -5.58
CA ARG A 95 -5.35 13.68 -4.91
C ARG A 95 -4.96 12.21 -4.87
N LEU A 96 -3.86 11.87 -5.52
CA LEU A 96 -3.17 10.61 -5.25
C LEU A 96 -2.24 10.84 -4.07
N VAL A 97 -2.65 10.40 -2.88
CA VAL A 97 -1.83 10.48 -1.69
C VAL A 97 -0.96 9.23 -1.59
N ILE A 98 0.33 9.45 -1.44
CA ILE A 98 1.38 8.45 -1.31
C ILE A 98 1.88 8.55 0.13
N ALA A 99 1.63 7.53 0.95
CA ALA A 99 2.27 7.47 2.26
C ALA A 99 3.78 7.35 2.10
N ASP A 100 4.52 8.08 2.93
CA ASP A 100 5.98 8.00 2.98
C ASP A 100 6.47 6.69 3.62
N ILE A 101 5.55 5.94 4.26
CA ILE A 101 5.87 4.74 5.03
C ILE A 101 4.81 3.67 4.73
N PRO A 102 5.20 2.40 4.58
CA PRO A 102 4.26 1.29 4.49
C PRO A 102 3.26 1.27 5.66
N THR A 103 1.97 1.12 5.35
CA THR A 103 0.88 1.18 6.35
C THR A 103 0.65 -0.14 7.06
N ALA A 104 1.16 -1.24 6.50
CA ALA A 104 1.02 -2.56 7.08
C ALA A 104 2.15 -3.51 6.64
N LEU A 105 2.40 -4.52 7.46
CA LEU A 105 3.26 -5.66 7.17
C LEU A 105 2.46 -6.95 7.31
N TRP A 106 2.60 -7.86 6.34
CA TRP A 106 2.04 -9.20 6.40
C TRP A 106 3.10 -10.21 6.83
N LEU A 107 2.73 -11.09 7.77
CA LEU A 107 3.58 -12.18 8.22
C LEU A 107 2.79 -13.47 8.47
N SER A 108 3.44 -14.61 8.36
CA SER A 108 2.89 -15.93 8.68
C SER A 108 3.71 -16.62 9.75
N TYR A 109 3.04 -17.32 10.66
CA TYR A 109 3.66 -18.12 11.71
C TYR A 109 3.95 -19.54 11.21
N VAL A 110 5.22 -19.94 11.20
CA VAL A 110 5.65 -21.23 10.64
C VAL A 110 6.32 -22.09 11.70
N TYR A 111 5.60 -23.11 12.18
CA TYR A 111 6.11 -24.07 13.16
C TYR A 111 6.87 -25.20 12.47
N VAL A 112 8.17 -25.33 12.75
CA VAL A 112 9.03 -26.31 12.04
C VAL A 112 8.77 -27.74 12.50
N HIS A 113 8.60 -27.95 13.81
CA HIS A 113 8.42 -29.30 14.37
C HIS A 113 6.95 -29.72 14.50
N THR A 114 6.01 -28.86 14.10
CA THR A 114 4.58 -29.17 14.07
C THR A 114 4.00 -28.88 12.69
N PRO A 115 4.31 -29.69 11.66
CA PRO A 115 3.91 -29.42 10.27
C PRO A 115 2.39 -29.48 10.04
N ARG A 116 1.60 -29.97 11.01
CA ARG A 116 0.13 -29.95 11.00
C ARG A 116 -0.46 -28.72 11.70
N ALA A 117 0.38 -27.86 12.29
CA ALA A 117 -0.10 -26.62 12.89
C ALA A 117 -0.64 -25.71 11.79
N HIS A 118 -1.77 -25.07 12.07
CA HIS A 118 -2.36 -24.10 11.16
C HIS A 118 -1.39 -22.93 10.97
N VAL A 119 -0.95 -22.69 9.74
CA VAL A 119 -0.16 -21.50 9.39
C VAL A 119 -1.14 -20.33 9.37
N ALA A 120 -1.13 -19.54 10.45
CA ALA A 120 -1.89 -18.31 10.50
C ALA A 120 -1.08 -17.19 9.83
N THR A 121 -1.73 -16.46 8.91
CA THR A 121 -1.18 -15.24 8.32
C THR A 121 -1.86 -14.03 8.97
N GLN A 122 -1.06 -13.04 9.34
CA GLN A 122 -1.49 -11.87 10.08
C GLN A 122 -1.01 -10.60 9.38
N ARG A 123 -1.89 -9.60 9.36
CA ARG A 123 -1.57 -8.23 8.96
C ARG A 123 -1.33 -7.37 10.20
N ILE A 124 -0.13 -6.83 10.34
CA ILE A 124 0.21 -5.82 11.36
C ILE A 124 0.09 -4.45 10.73
N ARG A 125 -0.72 -3.57 11.33
CA ARG A 125 -0.81 -2.16 10.93
C ARG A 125 0.37 -1.38 11.52
N LEU A 126 1.08 -0.64 10.68
CA LEU A 126 2.26 0.14 11.05
C LEU A 126 1.93 1.62 11.31
N ASP A 127 0.73 2.06 10.92
CA ASP A 127 0.23 3.43 11.05
C ASP A 127 -0.39 3.73 12.43
N VAL A 128 -0.12 2.90 13.44
CA VAL A 128 -0.66 3.08 14.79
C VAL A 128 0.14 4.18 15.51
N PRO A 129 -0.50 5.20 16.13
CA PRO A 129 0.16 6.40 16.67
C PRO A 129 1.31 6.16 17.68
N HIS A 130 1.40 4.97 18.25
CA HIS A 130 2.38 4.60 19.28
C HIS A 130 3.31 3.45 18.85
N LEU A 131 3.19 2.95 17.62
CA LEU A 131 3.96 1.81 17.15
C LEU A 131 5.04 2.28 16.17
N LYS A 132 6.23 2.58 16.69
CA LYS A 132 7.37 2.93 15.84
C LYS A 132 8.09 1.66 15.35
N VAL A 133 7.67 1.14 14.20
CA VAL A 133 8.27 -0.07 13.62
C VAL A 133 9.30 0.27 12.56
N ASP A 134 10.53 0.54 13.01
CA ASP A 134 11.63 0.77 12.08
C ASP A 134 12.26 -0.56 11.60
N ARG A 135 12.27 -1.59 12.46
CA ARG A 135 13.00 -2.86 12.25
C ARG A 135 12.14 -4.08 12.56
N LEU A 136 12.50 -5.24 12.01
CA LEU A 136 11.81 -6.51 12.32
C LEU A 136 11.82 -6.85 13.81
N ALA A 137 12.86 -6.48 14.56
CA ALA A 137 12.90 -6.65 16.01
C ALA A 137 11.71 -5.97 16.72
N HIS A 138 11.24 -4.83 16.20
CA HIS A 138 10.08 -4.15 16.76
C HIS A 138 8.79 -4.91 16.46
N ILE A 139 8.70 -5.57 15.30
CA ILE A 139 7.60 -6.48 14.98
C ILE A 139 7.61 -7.69 15.91
N THR A 140 8.76 -8.34 16.10
CA THR A 140 8.90 -9.45 17.05
C THR A 140 8.44 -9.02 18.44
N ASN A 141 8.91 -7.88 18.94
CA ASN A 141 8.49 -7.32 20.22
C ASN A 141 6.98 -7.11 20.30
N HIS A 142 6.39 -6.54 19.24
CA HIS A 142 4.95 -6.32 19.15
C HIS A 142 4.17 -7.64 19.21
N VAL A 143 4.59 -8.64 18.45
CA VAL A 143 3.96 -9.98 18.41
C VAL A 143 3.88 -10.60 19.81
N PHE A 144 4.99 -10.57 20.56
CA PHE A 144 4.99 -11.08 21.93
C PHE A 144 4.23 -10.18 22.91
N ALA A 145 4.33 -8.86 22.77
CA ALA A 145 3.64 -7.91 23.65
C ALA A 145 2.11 -8.00 23.52
N GLN A 146 1.59 -8.29 22.33
CA GLN A 146 0.16 -8.52 22.08
C GLN A 146 -0.30 -9.94 22.43
N GLY A 147 0.62 -10.84 22.80
CA GLY A 147 0.29 -12.24 23.10
C GLY A 147 -0.07 -13.08 21.89
N TYR A 148 0.30 -12.66 20.67
CA TYR A 148 0.08 -13.47 19.46
C TYR A 148 0.96 -14.72 19.43
N LEU A 149 2.11 -14.69 20.10
CA LEU A 149 2.92 -15.86 20.39
C LEU A 149 3.20 -16.00 21.90
N PRO A 150 3.26 -17.24 22.42
CA PRO A 150 3.70 -17.52 23.78
C PRO A 150 5.12 -17.00 24.06
N ALA A 151 5.32 -16.35 25.21
CA ALA A 151 6.60 -15.73 25.56
C ALA A 151 7.80 -16.69 25.57
N ASN A 152 7.57 -17.98 25.85
CA ASN A 152 8.61 -19.01 25.82
C ASN A 152 9.17 -19.31 24.42
N TYR A 153 8.50 -18.87 23.35
CA TYR A 153 9.00 -19.00 21.98
C TYR A 153 9.92 -17.85 21.56
N ARG A 154 10.08 -16.82 22.38
CA ARG A 154 10.80 -15.59 21.99
C ARG A 154 12.25 -15.81 21.56
N SER A 155 12.97 -16.73 22.19
CA SER A 155 14.35 -17.08 21.81
C SER A 155 14.43 -18.11 20.69
N LEU A 156 13.30 -18.59 20.19
CA LEU A 156 13.18 -19.69 19.23
C LEU A 156 12.60 -19.21 17.90
N VAL A 157 12.49 -17.91 17.69
CA VAL A 157 11.97 -17.35 16.44
C VAL A 157 13.06 -16.72 15.60
N HIS A 158 12.92 -16.87 14.28
CA HIS A 158 13.75 -16.18 13.30
C HIS A 158 12.93 -15.82 12.06
N TRP A 159 13.37 -14.77 11.36
CA TRP A 159 12.67 -14.29 10.17
C TRP A 159 13.19 -14.93 8.89
N LYS A 160 12.27 -15.24 7.97
CA LYS A 160 12.57 -15.60 6.58
C LYS A 160 11.74 -14.79 5.60
N GLY A 161 12.32 -14.47 4.45
CA GLY A 161 11.58 -13.90 3.32
C GLY A 161 10.76 -14.95 2.59
N ILE A 162 10.01 -14.50 1.58
CA ILE A 162 9.17 -15.33 0.69
C ILE A 162 10.00 -16.42 0.02
N CYS A 163 11.22 -16.09 -0.38
CA CYS A 163 12.17 -17.03 -0.99
C CYS A 163 12.80 -18.02 0.01
N GLY A 164 12.47 -17.93 1.30
CA GLY A 164 12.99 -18.81 2.36
C GLY A 164 14.38 -18.42 2.87
N LYS A 165 14.99 -17.35 2.36
CA LYS A 165 16.25 -16.81 2.91
C LYS A 165 16.00 -16.21 4.28
N GLN A 166 16.92 -16.45 5.19
CA GLN A 166 16.90 -15.84 6.52
C GLN A 166 17.12 -14.33 6.41
N ILE A 167 16.36 -13.58 7.21
CA ILE A 167 16.44 -12.12 7.29
C ILE A 167 16.93 -11.76 8.69
N ASP A 168 17.89 -10.84 8.75
CA ASP A 168 18.38 -10.29 10.02
C ASP A 168 17.26 -9.52 10.72
N GLU A 169 17.09 -9.72 12.02
CA GLU A 169 16.06 -9.07 12.81
C GLU A 169 16.25 -7.52 12.89
N ASN A 170 17.45 -7.04 12.59
CA ASN A 170 17.77 -5.62 12.45
C ASN A 170 17.41 -5.02 11.09
N ALA A 171 16.98 -5.82 10.12
CA ALA A 171 16.56 -5.34 8.81
C ALA A 171 15.44 -4.30 8.95
N LYS A 172 15.52 -3.23 8.14
CA LYS A 172 14.50 -2.20 8.12
C LYS A 172 13.24 -2.71 7.46
N VAL A 173 12.11 -2.43 8.07
CA VAL A 173 10.79 -2.83 7.55
C VAL A 173 10.51 -2.18 6.20
N GLU A 174 10.93 -0.92 6.03
CA GLU A 174 10.81 -0.18 4.77
C GLU A 174 11.58 -0.85 3.62
N ASP A 175 12.84 -1.25 3.86
CA ASP A 175 13.68 -1.90 2.84
C ASP A 175 13.02 -3.21 2.36
N LEU A 176 12.53 -4.02 3.30
CA LEU A 176 11.85 -5.29 2.99
C LEU A 176 10.59 -5.06 2.14
N LEU A 177 9.76 -4.10 2.55
CA LEU A 177 8.53 -3.77 1.82
C LEU A 177 8.83 -3.19 0.44
N SER A 178 9.92 -2.42 0.29
CA SER A 178 10.39 -1.94 -1.02
C SER A 178 10.84 -3.07 -1.95
N TRP A 179 11.31 -4.19 -1.39
CA TRP A 179 11.66 -5.41 -2.14
C TRP A 179 10.46 -6.32 -2.41
N GLY A 180 9.26 -5.93 -1.97
CA GLY A 180 8.03 -6.71 -2.13
C GLY A 180 7.84 -7.81 -1.08
N GLU A 181 8.64 -7.82 -0.01
CA GLU A 181 8.53 -8.77 1.09
C GLU A 181 7.55 -8.23 2.15
N GLY A 182 6.51 -9.00 2.48
CA GLY A 182 5.50 -8.63 3.49
C GLY A 182 4.43 -7.63 3.03
N VAL A 183 4.33 -7.36 1.72
CA VAL A 183 3.39 -6.36 1.17
C VAL A 183 1.95 -6.87 1.02
N SER A 184 1.76 -8.19 0.90
CA SER A 184 0.44 -8.84 0.77
C SER A 184 0.42 -10.18 1.50
N GLU A 185 -0.75 -10.80 1.58
CA GLU A 185 -0.92 -12.12 2.21
C GLU A 185 -0.11 -13.21 1.50
N GLU A 186 -0.06 -13.20 0.17
CA GLU A 186 0.70 -14.15 -0.66
C GLU A 186 2.21 -13.92 -0.57
N LYS A 187 2.60 -12.70 -0.18
CA LYS A 187 3.97 -12.24 -0.04
C LYS A 187 4.36 -12.06 1.43
N ALA A 188 3.67 -12.73 2.35
CA ALA A 188 3.92 -12.58 3.79
C ALA A 188 5.35 -13.02 4.16
N LEU A 189 5.99 -12.25 5.05
CA LEU A 189 7.22 -12.67 5.72
C LEU A 189 6.94 -13.88 6.61
N ARG A 190 7.91 -14.75 6.82
CA ARG A 190 7.75 -15.94 7.66
C ARG A 190 8.44 -15.73 8.99
N LEU A 191 7.67 -15.71 10.07
CA LEU A 191 8.20 -15.84 11.42
C LEU A 191 8.26 -17.33 11.75
N VAL A 192 9.46 -17.89 11.62
CA VAL A 192 9.72 -19.31 11.85
C VAL A 192 9.87 -19.54 13.35
N ILE A 193 9.26 -20.62 13.85
CA ILE A 193 9.25 -21.00 15.27
C ILE A 193 9.91 -22.38 15.38
N ASP A 194 11.15 -22.40 15.87
CA ASP A 194 11.99 -23.59 16.06
C ASP A 194 11.80 -24.15 17.49
N HIS A 195 10.55 -24.47 17.84
CA HIS A 195 10.19 -25.14 19.08
C HIS A 195 9.77 -26.58 18.83
#